data_AF-T1GW28-F1
#
_entry.id   AF-T1GW28-F1
#
_cell.length_a   1.000
_cell.length_b   1.000
_cell.length_c   1.000
_cell.angle_alpha   90.00
_cell.angle_beta   90.00
_cell.angle_gamma   90.00
#
_symmetry.space_group_name_H-M   'P 1'
#
loop_
_entity.id
_entity.type
_entity.pdbx_description
1 polymer ?
#
loop_
_entity_poly.entity_id
_entity_poly.type
_entity_poly.pdbx_seq_one_letter_code
_entity_poly.pdbx_strand_id
1 'polypeptide(L)'
;VLWKWDATAPVPGNSPNILYKPWTPQDDILAHPNVKMFISHGGQGGVVESQYHGVPLLVIPFFGDQKVNRDSVESQGFGRGINFNEIDEESFKKLVLEVLENPSYSQKIKNFSKLYRDRPMTAKQTAIYWVEYVLRHKGAPHLQIIPFFGDQKVNRDSVESQGFGRGINFNEIDEESFKKLVLEVLENPSYSQKIKNFSKLYRDRPMTAKQTAIYWVEYVLRHKGAPHLQSPLVHLNFLERNSLDVLAVIFTVLALIGFILFASLKFIVKKLCGSKKHKHD
;
A
#
# COMPACT_ATOMS: atom_id res chain seq x y z
N VAL A 1 8.59 26.11 5.70
CA VAL A 1 7.82 24.84 5.60
C VAL A 1 7.10 24.82 4.27
N LEU A 2 7.25 23.74 3.50
CA LEU A 2 6.44 23.49 2.31
C LEU A 2 5.29 22.56 2.72
N TRP A 3 4.05 22.98 2.50
CA TRP A 3 2.88 22.21 2.91
C TRP A 3 1.95 21.99 1.71
N LYS A 4 1.78 20.72 1.33
CA LYS A 4 0.75 20.33 0.37
C LYS A 4 -0.65 20.48 0.99
N TRP A 5 -1.45 21.41 0.50
CA TRP A 5 -2.76 21.75 1.05
C TRP A 5 -3.79 21.98 -0.06
N ASP A 6 -5.01 21.49 0.13
CA ASP A 6 -6.08 21.65 -0.84
C ASP A 6 -6.38 23.15 -1.09
N ALA A 7 -6.38 23.56 -2.36
CA ALA A 7 -6.65 24.94 -2.74
C ALA A 7 -8.08 25.39 -2.42
N THR A 8 -9.00 24.44 -2.23
CA THR A 8 -10.39 24.71 -1.92
C THR A 8 -10.68 24.77 -0.41
N ALA A 9 -9.74 24.29 0.42
CA ALA A 9 -9.89 24.29 1.87
C ALA A 9 -9.28 25.56 2.50
N PRO A 10 -9.89 26.12 3.56
CA PRO A 10 -9.29 27.22 4.30
C PRO A 10 -7.92 26.81 4.85
N VAL A 11 -6.93 27.69 4.72
CA VAL A 11 -5.58 27.43 5.25
C VAL A 11 -5.60 27.45 6.78
N PRO A 12 -4.84 26.57 7.44
CA PRO A 12 -4.85 26.46 8.90
C PRO A 12 -4.12 27.61 9.61
N GLY A 13 -3.44 28.51 8.87
CA GLY A 13 -2.75 29.66 9.43
C GLY A 13 -2.15 30.57 8.35
N ASN A 14 -1.60 31.72 8.76
CA ASN A 14 -1.06 32.76 7.87
C ASN A 14 0.40 33.14 8.19
N SER A 15 1.23 32.16 8.54
CA SER A 15 2.65 32.42 8.81
C SER A 15 3.43 32.64 7.50
N PRO A 16 4.29 33.67 7.39
CA PRO A 16 5.12 33.90 6.20
C PRO A 16 6.14 32.77 5.96
N ASN A 17 6.37 31.92 6.96
CA ASN A 17 7.30 30.79 6.90
C ASN A 17 6.66 29.50 6.35
N ILE A 18 5.38 29.53 5.98
CA ILE A 18 4.66 28.38 5.42
C ILE A 18 4.20 28.71 4.00
N LEU A 19 4.62 27.88 3.04
CA LEU A 19 4.14 27.95 1.67
C LEU A 19 3.17 26.81 1.40
N TYR A 20 1.89 27.16 1.23
CA TYR A 20 0.83 26.22 0.89
C TYR A 20 0.72 26.05 -0.64
N LYS A 21 0.64 24.81 -1.11
CA LYS A 21 0.42 24.48 -2.53
C LYS A 21 -0.50 23.25 -2.68
N PRO A 22 -1.44 23.22 -3.63
CA PRO A 22 -2.28 22.03 -3.88
C PRO A 22 -1.50 20.84 -4.42
N TRP A 23 -0.40 21.12 -5.14
CA TRP A 23 0.47 20.12 -5.71
C TRP A 23 1.92 20.57 -5.62
N THR A 24 2.81 19.63 -5.35
CA THR A 24 4.25 19.84 -5.25
C THR A 24 5.01 18.64 -5.83
N PRO A 25 6.15 18.85 -6.52
CA PRO A 25 6.99 17.75 -7.00
C PRO A 25 7.78 17.14 -5.82
N GLN A 26 7.17 16.18 -5.11
CA GLN A 26 7.69 15.66 -3.84
C GLN A 26 9.11 15.09 -3.97
N ASP A 27 9.37 14.25 -4.97
CA ASP A 27 10.68 13.63 -5.19
C ASP A 27 11.78 14.69 -5.39
N ASP A 28 11.53 15.69 -6.24
CA ASP A 28 12.47 16.79 -6.49
C ASP A 28 12.72 17.65 -5.24
N ILE A 29 11.68 17.88 -4.44
CA ILE A 29 11.81 18.60 -3.17
C ILE A 29 12.67 17.79 -2.21
N LEU A 30 12.42 16.48 -2.05
CA LEU A 30 13.21 15.62 -1.18
C LEU A 30 14.67 15.52 -1.65
N ALA A 31 14.94 15.62 -2.95
CA ALA A 31 16.28 15.69 -3.52
C ALA A 31 17.04 16.98 -3.16
N HIS A 32 16.34 18.05 -2.74
CA HIS A 32 16.94 19.35 -2.53
C HIS A 32 17.78 19.40 -1.24
N PRO A 33 19.03 19.91 -1.28
CA PRO A 33 19.99 19.83 -0.16
C PRO A 33 19.55 20.54 1.13
N ASN A 34 18.60 21.49 1.01
CA ASN A 34 18.09 22.25 2.14
C ASN A 34 16.93 21.56 2.89
N VAL A 35 16.40 20.45 2.38
CA VAL A 35 15.36 19.70 3.10
C VAL A 35 15.99 18.96 4.28
N LYS A 36 15.43 19.21 5.48
CA LYS A 36 15.95 18.65 6.74
C LYS A 36 15.10 17.52 7.30
N MET A 37 13.81 17.53 7.00
CA MET A 37 12.84 16.56 7.52
C MET A 37 11.64 16.51 6.58
N PHE A 38 11.02 15.34 6.50
CA PHE A 38 9.76 15.11 5.81
C PHE A 38 8.69 14.61 6.78
N ILE A 39 7.58 15.34 6.87
CA ILE A 39 6.41 14.91 7.66
C ILE A 39 5.44 14.23 6.71
N SER A 40 5.06 12.98 7.01
CA SER A 40 4.25 12.15 6.11
C SER A 40 3.29 11.27 6.89
N HIS A 41 2.20 10.84 6.25
CA HIS A 41 1.32 9.82 6.79
C HIS A 41 1.93 8.41 6.87
N GLY A 42 3.11 8.18 6.28
CA GLY A 42 3.78 6.88 6.32
C GLY A 42 3.36 5.90 5.22
N GLY A 43 2.73 6.37 4.14
CA GLY A 43 2.52 5.54 2.95
C GLY A 43 3.86 5.10 2.32
N GLN A 44 3.92 3.86 1.84
CA GLN A 44 5.17 3.22 1.41
C GLN A 44 5.96 4.04 0.36
N GLY A 45 5.28 4.65 -0.60
CA GLY A 45 5.93 5.49 -1.62
C GLY A 45 6.71 6.66 -1.02
N GLY A 46 6.09 7.42 -0.10
CA GLY A 46 6.75 8.55 0.56
C GLY A 46 7.88 8.13 1.49
N VAL A 47 7.75 6.98 2.17
CA VAL A 47 8.82 6.41 3.00
C VAL A 47 10.03 6.05 2.15
N VAL A 48 9.81 5.35 1.02
CA VAL A 48 10.88 4.94 0.09
C VAL A 48 11.56 6.15 -0.56
N GLU A 49 10.82 7.18 -0.96
CA GLU A 49 11.41 8.42 -1.51
C GLU A 49 12.30 9.13 -0.48
N SER A 50 11.85 9.21 0.78
CA SER A 50 12.62 9.82 1.86
C SER A 50 13.89 9.03 2.19
N GLN A 51 13.79 7.70 2.21
CA GLN A 51 14.92 6.78 2.35
C GLN A 51 15.91 6.92 1.19
N TYR A 52 15.39 7.02 -0.04
CA TYR A 52 16.20 7.24 -1.22
C TYR A 52 16.99 8.54 -1.08
N HIS A 53 16.36 9.66 -0.71
CA HIS A 53 17.03 10.96 -0.56
C HIS A 53 17.78 11.18 0.75
N GLY A 54 17.68 10.28 1.71
CA GLY A 54 18.35 10.43 3.00
C GLY A 54 17.77 11.58 3.84
N VAL A 55 16.45 11.76 3.77
CA VAL A 55 15.71 12.78 4.53
C VAL A 55 14.98 12.11 5.71
N PRO A 56 15.25 12.50 6.96
CA PRO A 56 14.54 11.97 8.13
C PRO A 56 13.03 12.17 8.08
N LEU A 57 12.29 11.24 8.69
CA LEU A 57 10.83 11.26 8.68
C LEU A 57 10.21 11.57 10.05
N LEU A 58 9.09 12.28 10.01
CA LEU A 58 8.10 12.27 11.08
C LEU A 58 6.80 11.65 10.53
N VAL A 59 6.40 10.49 11.05
CA VAL A 59 5.31 9.69 10.50
C VAL A 59 4.05 9.81 11.35
N ILE A 60 2.94 10.23 10.75
CA ILE A 60 1.63 10.38 11.41
C ILE A 60 0.63 9.46 10.72
N PRO A 61 0.52 8.18 11.13
CA PRO A 61 -0.33 7.21 10.46
C PRO A 61 -1.82 7.49 10.68
N PHE A 62 -2.62 7.28 9.64
CA PHE A 62 -4.08 7.36 9.69
C PHE A 62 -4.74 5.98 9.55
N PHE A 63 -4.34 5.18 8.56
CA PHE A 63 -4.94 3.86 8.31
C PHE A 63 -4.03 2.91 7.51
N GLY A 64 -4.40 1.63 7.40
CA GLY A 64 -3.69 0.65 6.56
C GLY A 64 -2.28 0.28 7.06
N ASP A 65 -1.36 0.10 6.13
CA ASP A 65 0.04 -0.32 6.33
C ASP A 65 0.92 0.77 6.98
N GLN A 66 0.43 2.00 7.08
CA GLN A 66 1.17 3.16 7.58
C GLN A 66 1.76 2.98 8.99
N LYS A 67 1.08 2.23 9.87
CA LYS A 67 1.59 1.91 11.21
C LYS A 67 2.81 1.00 11.17
N VAL A 68 2.77 -0.02 10.31
CA VAL A 68 3.91 -0.93 10.09
C VAL A 68 5.09 -0.17 9.50
N ASN A 69 4.81 0.74 8.55
CA ASN A 69 5.84 1.58 7.95
C ASN A 69 6.45 2.56 8.97
N ARG A 70 5.64 3.13 9.88
CA ARG A 70 6.12 3.93 11.02
C ARG A 70 7.08 3.11 11.88
N ASP A 71 6.66 1.94 12.34
CA ASP A 71 7.46 1.10 13.24
C ASP A 71 8.79 0.70 12.59
N SER A 72 8.77 0.47 11.28
CA SER A 72 9.97 0.24 10.47
C SER A 72 10.90 1.47 10.42
N VAL A 73 10.35 2.67 10.21
CA VAL A 73 11.12 3.93 10.25
C VAL A 73 11.76 4.16 11.62
N GLU A 74 11.04 3.88 12.71
CA GLU A 74 11.53 4.07 14.08
C GLU A 74 12.60 3.05 14.45
N SER A 75 12.36 1.77 14.18
CA SER A 75 13.31 0.69 14.48
C SER A 75 14.63 0.85 13.73
N GLN A 76 14.59 1.34 12.50
CA GLN A 76 15.79 1.68 11.72
C GLN A 76 16.44 3.01 12.15
N GLY A 77 15.74 3.81 12.95
CA GLY A 77 16.21 5.12 13.41
C GLY A 77 16.27 6.14 12.29
N PHE A 78 15.37 6.07 11.31
CA PHE A 78 15.25 7.04 10.22
C PHE A 78 14.32 8.20 10.57
N GLY A 79 13.60 8.08 11.67
CA GLY A 79 12.62 9.07 12.08
C GLY A 79 11.88 8.67 13.36
N ARG A 80 10.78 9.37 13.59
CA ARG A 80 9.81 9.12 14.66
C ARG A 80 8.41 9.06 14.10
N GLY A 81 7.47 8.53 14.86
CA GLY A 81 6.06 8.71 14.57
C GLY A 81 5.19 8.87 15.80
N ILE A 82 4.01 9.41 15.56
CA ILE A 82 3.00 9.67 16.58
C ILE A 82 1.63 9.33 16.00
N ASN A 83 0.81 8.60 16.76
CA ASN A 83 -0.54 8.31 16.31
C ASN A 83 -1.33 9.62 16.22
N PHE A 84 -2.15 9.78 15.18
CA PHE A 84 -2.96 10.98 15.00
C PHE A 84 -3.86 11.30 16.21
N ASN A 85 -4.29 10.29 16.97
CA ASN A 85 -5.14 10.48 18.15
C ASN A 85 -4.37 10.91 19.41
N GLU A 86 -3.05 10.82 19.39
CA GLU A 86 -2.16 11.12 20.52
C GLU A 86 -1.42 12.47 20.32
N ILE A 87 -1.70 13.17 19.21
CA ILE A 87 -1.01 14.39 18.84
C ILE A 87 -1.63 15.60 19.55
N ASP A 88 -0.78 16.40 20.17
CA ASP A 88 -1.07 17.73 20.70
C ASP A 88 0.06 18.68 20.31
N GLU A 89 -0.08 19.97 20.63
CA GLU A 89 0.90 20.99 20.24
C GLU A 89 2.29 20.72 20.85
N GLU A 90 2.34 20.32 22.13
CA GLU A 90 3.59 20.10 22.85
C GLU A 90 4.28 18.83 22.36
N SER A 91 3.53 17.72 22.24
CA SER A 91 4.04 16.45 21.74
C SER A 91 4.51 16.55 20.28
N PHE A 92 3.76 17.24 19.42
CA PHE A 92 4.18 17.48 18.03
C PHE A 92 5.43 18.34 17.94
N LYS A 93 5.48 19.46 18.67
CA LYS A 93 6.65 20.35 18.71
C LYS A 93 7.90 19.62 19.18
N LYS A 94 7.78 18.82 20.26
CA LYS A 94 8.88 18.02 20.79
C LYS A 94 9.42 17.05 19.74
N LEU A 95 8.57 16.33 19.04
CA LEU A 95 8.98 15.37 18.01
C LEU A 95 9.64 16.05 16.80
N VAL A 96 9.11 17.19 16.37
CA VAL A 96 9.71 17.98 15.29
C VAL A 96 11.12 18.43 15.68
N LEU A 97 11.30 18.95 16.89
CA LEU A 97 12.62 19.36 17.39
C LEU A 97 13.55 18.16 17.56
N GLU A 98 13.07 17.04 18.10
CA GLU A 98 13.85 15.82 18.25
C GLU A 98 14.43 15.35 16.90
N VAL A 99 13.62 15.28 15.85
CA VAL A 99 14.06 14.81 14.53
C VAL A 99 14.99 15.82 13.85
N LEU A 100 14.79 17.13 14.06
CA LEU A 100 15.62 18.18 13.47
C LEU A 100 16.97 18.37 14.17
N GLU A 101 17.00 18.27 15.49
CA GLU A 101 18.17 18.58 16.32
C GLU A 101 19.05 17.35 16.57
N ASN A 102 18.48 16.14 16.59
CA ASN A 102 19.25 14.92 16.80
C ASN A 102 19.89 14.44 15.46
N PRO A 103 21.22 14.58 15.28
CA PRO A 103 21.87 14.22 14.03
C PRO A 103 21.84 12.72 13.74
N SER A 104 21.55 11.87 14.74
CA SER A 104 21.47 10.41 14.59
C SER A 104 20.50 10.00 13.48
N TYR A 105 19.32 10.63 13.39
CA TYR A 105 18.35 10.32 12.33
C TYR A 105 18.89 10.64 10.95
N SER A 106 19.39 11.86 10.76
CA SER A 106 19.96 12.30 9.48
C SER A 106 21.17 11.46 9.08
N GLN A 107 22.05 11.11 10.02
CA GLN A 107 23.22 10.30 9.72
C GLN A 107 22.84 8.87 9.33
N LYS A 108 21.94 8.22 10.08
CA LYS A 108 21.49 6.86 9.80
C LYS A 108 20.81 6.76 8.44
N ILE A 109 19.87 7.66 8.14
CA ILE A 109 19.15 7.59 6.88
C ILE A 109 20.02 8.01 5.68
N LYS A 110 21.01 8.91 5.85
CA LYS A 110 21.98 9.21 4.79
C LYS A 110 22.93 8.05 4.52
N ASN A 111 23.38 7.35 5.56
CA ASN A 111 24.17 6.14 5.42
C ASN A 111 23.38 5.06 4.67
N PHE A 112 22.11 4.86 5.05
CA PHE A 112 21.20 3.97 4.34
C PHE A 112 21.01 4.40 2.88
N SER A 113 20.70 5.68 2.62
CA SER A 113 20.52 6.23 1.28
C SER A 113 21.72 5.95 0.38
N LYS A 114 22.94 6.14 0.91
CA LYS A 114 24.18 5.85 0.18
C LYS A 114 24.24 4.37 -0.24
N LEU A 115 23.97 3.45 0.69
CA LEU A 115 23.95 2.00 0.41
C LEU A 115 22.80 1.61 -0.52
N TYR A 116 21.62 2.18 -0.33
CA TYR A 116 20.43 1.90 -1.13
C TYR A 116 20.57 2.34 -2.59
N ARG A 117 21.31 3.44 -2.81
CA ARG A 117 21.67 3.94 -4.14
C ARG A 117 22.89 3.23 -4.73
N ASP A 118 23.67 2.52 -3.92
CA ASP A 118 24.84 1.78 -4.34
C ASP A 118 24.43 0.45 -5.00
N ARG A 119 24.18 0.53 -6.30
CA ARG A 119 23.75 -0.58 -7.13
C ARG A 119 24.47 -0.53 -8.47
N PRO A 120 24.74 -1.68 -9.10
CA PRO A 120 25.51 -1.75 -10.35
C PRO A 120 24.81 -1.04 -11.54
N MET A 121 23.51 -0.79 -11.43
CA MET A 121 22.70 -0.10 -12.44
C MET A 121 21.73 0.88 -11.79
N THR A 122 21.59 2.07 -12.36
CA THR A 122 20.53 3.02 -11.99
C THR A 122 19.13 2.43 -12.22
N ALA A 123 18.08 2.99 -11.61
CA ALA A 123 16.70 2.52 -11.82
C ALA A 123 16.33 2.55 -13.31
N LYS A 124 16.77 3.59 -14.03
CA LYS A 124 16.61 3.71 -15.48
C LYS A 124 17.33 2.59 -16.22
N GLN A 125 18.60 2.32 -15.92
CA GLN A 125 19.36 1.23 -16.55
C GLN A 125 18.76 -0.14 -16.22
N THR A 126 18.34 -0.37 -14.99
CA THR A 126 17.63 -1.58 -14.57
C THR A 126 16.32 -1.75 -15.32
N ALA A 127 15.54 -0.68 -15.49
CA ALA A 127 14.30 -0.72 -16.28
C ALA A 127 14.58 -1.03 -17.76
N ILE A 128 15.58 -0.36 -18.36
CA ILE A 128 16.01 -0.64 -19.74
C ILE A 128 16.46 -2.10 -19.88
N TYR A 129 17.30 -2.58 -18.96
CA TYR A 129 17.77 -3.95 -18.93
C TYR A 129 16.61 -4.94 -18.88
N TRP A 130 15.62 -4.73 -18.02
CA TRP A 130 14.46 -5.62 -17.90
C TRP A 130 13.52 -5.54 -19.11
N VAL A 131 13.35 -4.36 -19.70
CA VAL A 131 12.64 -4.20 -20.98
C VAL A 131 13.35 -5.00 -22.07
N GLU A 132 14.66 -4.81 -22.22
CA GLU A 132 15.47 -5.57 -23.18
C GLU A 132 15.46 -7.07 -22.90
N TYR A 133 15.51 -7.47 -21.63
CA TYR A 133 15.42 -8.86 -21.23
C TYR A 133 14.11 -9.49 -21.71
N VAL A 134 12.98 -8.83 -21.45
CA VAL A 134 11.67 -9.26 -21.94
C VAL A 134 11.64 -9.32 -23.48
N LEU A 135 12.27 -8.35 -24.17
CA LEU A 135 12.35 -8.35 -25.63
C LEU A 135 13.21 -9.52 -26.16
N ARG A 136 14.41 -9.73 -25.61
CA ARG A 136 15.36 -10.81 -25.96
C ARG A 136 14.75 -12.19 -25.76
N HIS A 137 13.97 -12.35 -24.68
CA HIS A 137 13.36 -13.63 -24.32
C HIS A 137 11.91 -13.77 -24.81
N LYS A 138 11.42 -12.83 -25.63
CA LYS A 138 10.08 -12.81 -26.23
C LYS A 138 8.97 -12.92 -25.17
N GLY A 139 9.19 -12.28 -24.01
CA GLY A 139 8.43 -12.38 -22.76
C GLY A 139 9.34 -12.67 -21.56
N ALA A 140 8.77 -12.69 -20.35
CA ALA A 140 9.43 -13.24 -19.16
C ALA A 140 8.42 -14.02 -18.28
N PRO A 141 7.85 -15.14 -18.79
CA PRO A 141 6.83 -15.91 -18.07
C PRO A 141 7.34 -16.51 -16.76
N HIS A 142 8.64 -16.73 -16.63
CA HIS A 142 9.31 -17.17 -15.38
C HIS A 142 9.55 -16.03 -14.39
N LEU A 143 9.33 -14.77 -14.78
CA LEU A 143 9.35 -13.59 -13.90
C LEU A 143 7.94 -13.04 -13.64
N GLN A 144 6.90 -13.78 -14.05
CA GLN A 144 5.53 -13.44 -13.70
C GLN A 144 5.32 -13.75 -12.21
N ILE A 145 5.48 -12.71 -11.40
CA ILE A 145 4.89 -12.65 -10.06
C ILE A 145 3.57 -11.90 -10.25
N ILE A 146 2.47 -12.48 -9.78
CA ILE A 146 1.24 -11.72 -9.55
C ILE A 146 1.34 -11.24 -8.10
N PRO A 147 1.51 -9.94 -7.82
CA PRO A 147 1.44 -9.45 -6.46
C PRO A 147 0.06 -8.84 -6.21
N PHE A 148 -0.71 -9.44 -5.31
CA PHE A 148 -1.76 -8.74 -4.58
C PHE A 148 -1.62 -8.98 -3.07
N PHE A 149 -1.97 -7.99 -2.24
CA PHE A 149 -2.03 -8.20 -0.79
C PHE A 149 -2.99 -9.37 -0.46
N GLY A 150 -2.53 -10.35 0.32
CA GLY A 150 -3.34 -11.49 0.77
C GLY A 150 -3.31 -12.74 -0.11
N ASP A 151 -2.81 -12.66 -1.35
CA ASP A 151 -2.75 -13.82 -2.26
C ASP A 151 -1.48 -14.67 -2.11
N GLN A 152 -0.48 -14.19 -1.36
CA GLN A 152 0.84 -14.82 -1.25
C GLN A 152 0.76 -16.28 -0.81
N LYS A 153 -0.15 -16.60 0.13
CA LYS A 153 -0.39 -17.98 0.56
C LYS A 153 -0.99 -18.80 -0.59
N VAL A 154 -2.00 -18.28 -1.27
CA VAL A 154 -2.69 -18.96 -2.38
C VAL A 154 -1.74 -19.19 -3.56
N ASN A 155 -0.91 -18.21 -3.89
CA ASN A 155 0.08 -18.30 -4.95
C ASN A 155 1.18 -19.31 -4.61
N ARG A 156 1.67 -19.30 -3.36
CA ARG A 156 2.62 -20.30 -2.87
C ARG A 156 2.04 -21.71 -2.93
N ASP A 157 0.83 -21.89 -2.38
CA ASP A 157 0.14 -23.19 -2.35
C ASP A 157 -0.16 -23.65 -3.80
N SER A 158 -0.44 -22.73 -4.72
CA SER A 158 -0.58 -23.00 -6.16
C SER A 158 0.74 -23.44 -6.80
N VAL A 159 1.85 -22.77 -6.50
CA VAL A 159 3.19 -23.14 -7.01
C VAL A 159 3.61 -24.52 -6.50
N GLU A 160 3.33 -24.83 -5.23
CA GLU A 160 3.60 -26.12 -4.61
C GLU A 160 2.72 -27.23 -5.18
N SER A 161 1.41 -27.04 -5.24
CA SER A 161 0.46 -28.03 -5.77
C SER A 161 0.72 -28.35 -7.24
N GLN A 162 1.13 -27.35 -8.04
CA GLN A 162 1.54 -27.54 -9.43
C GLN A 162 2.97 -28.12 -9.55
N GLY A 163 3.72 -28.14 -8.44
CA GLY A 163 5.09 -28.65 -8.37
C GLY A 163 6.09 -27.80 -9.16
N PHE A 164 5.84 -26.50 -9.26
CA PHE A 164 6.75 -25.55 -9.90
C PHE A 164 7.84 -25.09 -8.95
N GLY A 165 7.60 -25.17 -7.65
CA GLY A 165 8.58 -24.84 -6.64
C GLY A 165 8.07 -25.23 -5.27
N ARG A 166 8.77 -24.74 -4.25
CA ARG A 166 8.44 -24.97 -2.87
C ARG A 166 8.48 -23.65 -2.11
N GLY A 167 7.45 -23.41 -1.32
CA GLY A 167 7.36 -22.27 -0.43
C GLY A 167 8.05 -22.55 0.90
N ILE A 168 8.36 -21.47 1.60
CA ILE A 168 8.90 -21.51 2.96
C ILE A 168 8.04 -20.67 3.89
N ASN A 169 7.89 -21.11 5.13
CA ASN A 169 7.27 -20.33 6.18
C ASN A 169 8.32 -19.38 6.78
N PHE A 170 8.08 -18.07 6.68
CA PHE A 170 9.01 -17.05 7.20
C PHE A 170 9.23 -17.13 8.71
N ASN A 171 8.30 -17.72 9.46
CA ASN A 171 8.44 -17.85 10.91
C ASN A 171 9.29 -19.06 11.33
N GLU A 172 9.62 -19.95 10.39
CA GLU A 172 10.30 -21.22 10.62
C GLU A 172 11.61 -21.34 9.80
N ILE A 173 12.06 -20.23 9.21
CA ILE A 173 13.25 -20.19 8.35
C ILE A 173 14.51 -19.89 9.17
N ASP A 174 15.54 -20.69 8.92
CA ASP A 174 16.92 -20.46 9.34
C ASP A 174 17.87 -20.69 8.16
N GLU A 175 19.17 -20.46 8.36
CA GLU A 175 20.16 -20.56 7.29
C GLU A 175 20.23 -21.98 6.69
N GLU A 176 20.15 -23.02 7.54
CA GLU A 176 20.29 -24.41 7.12
C GLU A 176 19.06 -24.89 6.34
N SER A 177 17.86 -24.62 6.87
CA SER A 177 16.58 -24.92 6.23
C SER A 177 16.41 -24.17 4.91
N PHE A 178 16.82 -22.89 4.84
CA PHE A 178 16.79 -22.12 3.59
C PHE A 178 17.77 -22.69 2.56
N LYS A 179 19.02 -22.96 2.96
CA LYS A 179 20.03 -23.54 2.06
C LYS A 179 19.57 -24.89 1.51
N LYS A 180 19.03 -25.76 2.36
CA LYS A 180 18.48 -27.06 1.97
C LYS A 180 17.35 -26.92 0.95
N LEU A 181 16.45 -25.97 1.16
CA LEU A 181 15.34 -25.70 0.24
C LEU A 181 15.83 -25.22 -1.14
N VAL A 182 16.80 -24.31 -1.16
CA VAL A 182 17.40 -23.81 -2.41
C VAL A 182 18.07 -24.96 -3.17
N LEU A 183 18.87 -25.78 -2.49
CA LEU A 183 19.49 -26.97 -3.10
C LEU A 183 18.44 -27.96 -3.60
N GLU A 184 17.37 -28.22 -2.85
CA GLU A 184 16.27 -29.07 -3.30
C GLU A 184 15.68 -28.58 -4.63
N VAL A 185 15.34 -27.29 -4.72
CA VAL A 185 14.73 -26.73 -5.93
C VAL A 185 15.69 -26.71 -7.12
N LEU A 186 16.99 -26.49 -6.87
CA LEU A 186 18.02 -26.44 -7.92
C LEU A 186 18.43 -27.83 -8.41
N GLU A 187 18.58 -28.80 -7.51
CA GLU A 187 19.11 -30.13 -7.82
C GLU A 187 18.00 -31.10 -8.25
N ASN A 188 16.76 -30.91 -7.82
CA ASN A 188 15.65 -31.77 -8.22
C ASN A 188 15.11 -31.35 -9.60
N PRO A 189 15.38 -32.13 -10.67
CA PRO A 189 14.98 -31.74 -12.02
C PRO A 189 13.46 -31.70 -12.21
N SER A 190 12.67 -32.32 -11.33
CA SER A 190 11.20 -32.38 -11.44
C SER A 190 10.56 -31.00 -11.45
N TYR A 191 11.04 -30.04 -10.63
CA TYR A 191 10.55 -28.66 -10.63
C TYR A 191 10.81 -27.99 -11.98
N SER A 192 12.06 -28.06 -12.45
CA SER A 192 12.47 -27.48 -13.74
C SER A 192 11.72 -28.11 -14.91
N GLN A 193 11.47 -29.42 -14.88
CA GLN A 193 10.78 -30.15 -15.93
C GLN A 193 9.29 -29.79 -15.96
N LYS A 194 8.63 -29.69 -14.80
CA LYS A 194 7.24 -29.25 -14.69
C LYS A 194 7.06 -27.82 -15.21
N ILE A 195 7.94 -26.90 -14.81
CA ILE A 195 7.93 -25.52 -15.35
C ILE A 195 8.18 -25.49 -16.85
N LYS A 196 9.13 -26.29 -17.37
CA LYS A 196 9.39 -26.38 -18.83
C LYS A 196 8.17 -26.89 -19.59
N ASN A 197 7.49 -27.91 -19.09
CA ASN A 197 6.29 -28.47 -19.70
C ASN A 197 5.13 -27.45 -19.67
N PHE A 198 4.89 -26.82 -18.52
CA PHE A 198 3.92 -25.73 -18.40
C PHE A 198 4.26 -24.58 -19.35
N SER A 199 5.53 -24.17 -19.44
CA SER A 199 5.98 -23.10 -20.32
C SER A 199 5.74 -23.42 -21.79
N LYS A 200 5.96 -24.67 -22.22
CA LYS A 200 5.64 -25.13 -23.58
C LYS A 200 4.14 -24.96 -23.86
N LEU A 201 3.29 -25.47 -22.97
CA LEU A 201 1.83 -25.38 -23.11
C LEU A 201 1.35 -23.91 -23.09
N TYR A 202 1.87 -23.08 -22.19
CA TYR A 202 1.52 -21.67 -22.09
C TYR A 202 1.91 -20.86 -23.32
N ARG A 203 3.03 -21.23 -23.96
CA ARG A 203 3.50 -20.61 -25.20
C ARG A 203 2.82 -21.18 -26.43
N ASP A 204 2.15 -22.33 -26.32
CA ASP A 204 1.35 -22.94 -27.37
C ASP A 204 0.02 -22.21 -27.52
N ARG A 205 0.09 -21.04 -28.15
CA ARG A 205 -1.04 -20.16 -28.41
C ARG A 205 -0.86 -19.52 -29.79
N PRO A 206 -1.96 -19.14 -30.46
CA PRO A 206 -1.92 -18.67 -31.85
C PRO A 206 -1.14 -17.36 -32.04
N MET A 207 -0.91 -16.59 -30.97
CA MET A 207 -0.16 -15.33 -31.01
C MET A 207 0.79 -15.23 -29.82
N THR A 208 1.98 -14.67 -30.04
CA THR A 208 2.90 -14.30 -28.96
C THR A 208 2.30 -13.18 -28.09
N ALA A 209 2.80 -12.99 -26.85
CA ALA A 209 2.31 -11.94 -25.96
C ALA A 209 2.37 -10.56 -26.62
N LYS A 210 3.46 -10.31 -27.34
CA LYS A 210 3.66 -9.08 -28.11
C LYS A 210 2.60 -8.92 -29.19
N GLN A 211 2.34 -9.96 -29.98
CA GLN A 211 1.32 -9.92 -31.03
C GLN A 211 -0.09 -9.74 -30.45
N THR A 212 -0.43 -10.44 -29.37
CA THR A 212 -1.71 -10.26 -28.66
C THR A 212 -1.88 -8.82 -28.16
N ALA A 213 -0.83 -8.23 -27.57
CA ALA A 213 -0.88 -6.85 -27.10
C ALA A 213 -1.07 -5.85 -28.25
N ILE A 214 -0.30 -5.98 -29.34
CA ILE A 214 -0.46 -5.15 -30.54
C ILE A 214 -1.88 -5.28 -31.09
N TYR A 215 -2.38 -6.51 -31.23
CA TYR A 215 -3.72 -6.78 -31.71
C TYR A 215 -4.78 -6.07 -30.87
N TRP A 216 -4.71 -6.13 -29.54
CA TRP A 216 -5.71 -5.49 -28.67
C TRP A 216 -5.60 -3.97 -28.67
N VAL A 217 -4.38 -3.41 -28.75
CA VAL A 217 -4.19 -1.96 -28.91
C VAL A 217 -4.84 -1.50 -30.22
N GLU A 218 -4.54 -2.17 -31.33
CA GLU A 218 -5.17 -1.86 -32.62
C GLU A 218 -6.69 -2.08 -32.59
N TYR A 219 -7.16 -3.12 -31.91
CA TYR A 219 -8.59 -3.38 -31.77
C TYR A 219 -9.31 -2.23 -31.06
N VAL A 220 -8.74 -1.72 -29.97
CA VAL A 220 -9.27 -0.55 -29.25
C VAL A 220 -9.26 0.70 -30.14
N LEU A 221 -8.18 0.92 -30.91
CA LEU A 221 -8.09 2.05 -31.84
C LEU A 221 -9.13 1.94 -32.97
N ARG A 222 -9.25 0.77 -33.61
CA ARG A 222 -10.22 0.52 -34.69
C ARG A 222 -11.68 0.68 -34.22
N HIS A 223 -11.96 0.38 -32.95
CA HIS A 223 -13.30 0.47 -32.37
C HIS A 223 -13.46 1.68 -31.44
N LYS A 224 -12.67 2.75 -31.66
CA LYS A 224 -12.83 4.05 -30.99
C LYS A 224 -12.94 3.95 -29.46
N GLY A 225 -12.06 3.14 -28.85
CA GLY A 225 -12.04 2.91 -27.40
C GLY A 225 -12.71 1.61 -26.94
N ALA A 226 -13.25 0.81 -27.87
CA ALA A 226 -13.91 -0.48 -27.60
C ALA A 226 -14.90 -0.43 -26.40
N PRO A 227 -15.93 0.43 -26.45
CA PRO A 227 -16.86 0.65 -25.33
C PRO A 227 -17.56 -0.64 -24.87
N HIS A 228 -17.78 -1.61 -25.77
CA HIS A 228 -18.35 -2.92 -25.45
C HIS A 228 -17.44 -3.84 -24.61
N LEU A 229 -16.13 -3.54 -24.52
CA LEU A 229 -15.17 -4.24 -23.66
C LEU A 229 -14.92 -3.50 -22.34
N GLN A 230 -15.43 -2.29 -22.19
CA GLN A 230 -15.27 -1.51 -20.97
C GLN A 230 -16.16 -2.09 -19.87
N SER A 231 -15.68 -2.04 -18.63
CA SER A 231 -16.51 -2.38 -17.49
C SER A 231 -17.69 -1.38 -17.41
N PRO A 232 -18.93 -1.84 -17.15
CA PRO A 232 -20.07 -0.95 -16.92
C PRO A 232 -19.81 0.12 -15.86
N LEU A 233 -18.91 -0.15 -14.90
CA LEU A 233 -18.49 0.76 -13.84
C LEU A 233 -17.96 2.11 -14.34
N VAL A 234 -17.33 2.14 -15.52
CA VAL A 234 -16.75 3.37 -16.08
C VAL A 234 -17.83 4.38 -16.49
N HIS A 235 -19.03 3.88 -16.76
CA HIS A 235 -20.18 4.68 -17.16
C HIS A 235 -21.14 5.02 -16.00
N LEU A 236 -20.90 4.47 -14.80
CA LEU A 236 -21.70 4.77 -13.61
C LEU A 236 -21.37 6.14 -13.04
N ASN A 237 -22.40 6.85 -12.59
CA ASN A 237 -22.25 8.10 -11.86
C ASN A 237 -21.74 7.87 -10.42
N PHE A 238 -21.37 8.93 -9.72
CA PHE A 238 -20.80 8.84 -8.37
C PHE A 238 -21.72 8.13 -7.37
N LEU A 239 -23.04 8.31 -7.48
CA LEU A 239 -24.01 7.72 -6.57
C LEU A 239 -24.10 6.20 -6.77
N GLU A 240 -24.25 5.77 -8.02
CA GLU A 240 -24.34 4.36 -8.44
C GLU A 240 -23.04 3.60 -8.14
N ARG A 241 -21.88 4.21 -8.44
CA ARG A 241 -20.58 3.59 -8.18
C ARG A 241 -20.33 3.30 -6.70
N ASN A 242 -20.86 4.16 -5.82
CA ASN A 242 -20.69 4.04 -4.37
C ASN A 242 -21.90 3.40 -3.67
N SER A 243 -22.91 2.94 -4.40
CA SER A 243 -24.14 2.32 -3.88
C SER A 243 -24.77 3.07 -2.70
N LEU A 244 -24.83 4.41 -2.79
CA LEU A 244 -25.27 5.26 -1.67
C LEU A 244 -26.74 5.02 -1.29
N ASP A 245 -27.56 4.62 -2.26
CA ASP A 245 -28.95 4.20 -2.06
C ASP A 245 -29.04 2.93 -1.19
N VAL A 246 -28.22 1.92 -1.48
CA VAL A 246 -28.14 0.68 -0.69
C VAL A 246 -27.64 0.98 0.73
N LEU A 247 -26.62 1.84 0.87
CA LEU A 247 -26.12 2.26 2.18
C LEU A 247 -27.20 3.00 2.99
N ALA A 248 -27.95 3.90 2.37
CA ALA A 248 -29.06 4.60 3.03
C ALA A 248 -30.14 3.62 3.55
N VAL A 249 -30.50 2.60 2.76
CA VAL A 249 -31.43 1.55 3.19
C VAL A 249 -30.87 0.76 4.39
N ILE A 250 -29.58 0.40 4.36
CA ILE A 250 -28.95 -0.30 5.49
C ILE A 250 -28.97 0.56 6.76
N PHE A 251 -28.59 1.85 6.66
CA PHE A 251 -28.58 2.76 7.80
C PHE A 251 -29.98 2.96 8.39
N THR A 252 -31.01 3.10 7.56
CA THR A 252 -32.39 3.25 8.03
C THR A 252 -32.90 2.00 8.74
N VAL A 253 -32.60 0.80 8.24
CA VAL A 253 -32.95 -0.46 8.91
C VAL A 253 -32.25 -0.58 10.26
N LEU A 254 -30.94 -0.28 10.32
CA LEU A 254 -30.18 -0.32 11.57
C LEU A 254 -30.71 0.70 12.60
N ALA A 255 -31.07 1.90 12.16
CA ALA A 255 -31.68 2.93 13.01
C ALA A 255 -33.03 2.49 13.56
N LEU A 256 -33.88 1.84 12.75
CA LEU A 256 -35.16 1.28 13.19
C LEU A 256 -34.98 0.17 14.23
N ILE A 257 -34.05 -0.76 14.01
CA ILE A 257 -33.72 -1.80 14.98
C ILE A 257 -33.24 -1.18 16.29
N GLY A 258 -32.31 -0.23 16.23
CA GLY A 258 -31.82 0.50 17.40
C GLY A 258 -32.93 1.22 18.16
N PHE A 259 -33.86 1.87 17.43
CA PHE A 259 -35.01 2.52 18.02
C PHE A 259 -35.94 1.54 18.74
N ILE A 260 -36.25 0.38 18.12
CA ILE A 260 -37.09 -0.67 18.73
C ILE A 260 -36.41 -1.23 19.99
N LEU A 261 -35.11 -1.48 19.96
CA LEU A 261 -34.35 -1.94 21.12
C LEU A 261 -34.37 -0.89 22.25
N PHE A 262 -34.17 0.39 21.92
CA PHE A 262 -34.25 1.48 22.89
C PHE A 262 -35.65 1.62 23.51
N ALA A 263 -36.69 1.56 22.68
CA ALA A 263 -38.08 1.64 23.13
C ALA A 263 -38.46 0.46 24.03
N SER A 264 -38.05 -0.76 23.66
CA SER A 264 -38.29 -1.96 24.47
C SER A 264 -37.54 -1.93 25.80
N LEU A 265 -36.27 -1.48 25.82
CA LEU A 265 -35.53 -1.23 27.05
C LEU A 265 -36.21 -0.20 27.95
N LYS A 266 -36.63 0.96 27.39
CA LYS A 266 -37.38 1.97 28.14
C LYS A 266 -38.68 1.41 28.73
N PHE A 267 -39.40 0.59 27.97
CA PHE A 267 -40.62 -0.05 28.42
C PHE A 267 -40.36 -1.04 29.58
N ILE A 268 -39.32 -1.87 29.47
CA ILE A 268 -38.90 -2.80 30.52
C ILE A 268 -38.51 -2.05 31.79
N VAL A 269 -37.66 -1.00 31.68
CA VAL A 269 -37.25 -0.16 32.82
C VAL A 269 -38.46 0.50 33.48
N LYS A 270 -39.39 1.05 32.70
CA LYS A 270 -40.62 1.66 33.24
C LYS A 270 -41.50 0.64 33.98
N LYS A 271 -41.58 -0.61 33.49
CA LYS A 271 -42.33 -1.69 34.14
C LYS A 271 -41.66 -2.19 35.42
N LEU A 272 -40.33 -2.29 35.44
CA LEU A 272 -39.55 -2.71 36.61
C LEU A 272 -39.49 -1.63 37.70
N CYS A 273 -39.35 -0.34 37.32
CA CYS A 273 -39.31 0.78 38.27
C CYS A 273 -40.71 1.34 38.64
N GLY A 274 -41.76 0.97 37.90
CA GLY A 274 -43.13 1.49 38.09
C GLY A 274 -43.99 0.78 39.14
N SER A 275 -43.50 -0.32 39.75
CA SER A 275 -44.28 -1.12 40.72
C SER A 275 -44.08 -0.72 42.19
N LYS A 276 -43.95 0.58 42.48
CA LYS A 276 -44.07 1.13 43.85
C LYS A 276 -44.90 2.41 43.84
N LYS A 277 -46.23 2.26 43.78
CA LYS A 277 -47.15 3.24 44.39
C LYS A 277 -48.16 2.50 45.26
N HIS A 278 -47.93 2.61 46.55
CA HIS A 278 -48.81 2.26 47.65
C HIS A 278 -50.25 2.75 47.41
N LYS A 279 -51.23 1.92 47.75
CA LYS A 279 -52.47 2.40 48.37
C LYS A 279 -52.40 2.01 49.84
N HIS A 280 -52.16 3.02 50.67
CA HIS A 280 -52.66 3.05 52.04
C HIS A 280 -54.14 3.42 51.93
N ASP A 281 -55.00 2.58 52.49
CA ASP A 281 -56.11 2.93 53.39
C ASP A 281 -56.51 1.64 54.13
#